data_AF-A0AAW0GL85-F1
#
_entry.id   AF-A0AAW0GL85-F1
#
_cell.length_a   1.000
_cell.length_b   1.000
_cell.length_c   1.000
_cell.angle_alpha   90.00
_cell.angle_beta   90.00
_cell.angle_gamma   90.00
#
_symmetry.space_group_name_H-M   'P 1'
#
loop_
_entity.id
_entity.type
_entity.pdbx_description
1 polymer ?
#
loop_
_entity_poly.entity_id
_entity_poly.type
_entity_poly.pdbx_seq_one_letter_code
_entity_poly.pdbx_strand_id
1 'polypeptide(L)'
;MIFIVKDEHNEQRDMMIAKHVMNIHMNRPNPTSDENGDNVGEIDLDKMKRFIAYCKAKCAPRLSAEAQEKLSGHFVSLRQEVQRVEQDNDERSSIPITIRQLEAIIRISESLAKMTLSPVVKNHHVEEAFRLFRFSTMDAVSAGSADGLSRGALNDEMSRIEKEIRRRLPIGWSTSYQSLVKEFVTQQGYSAHALERMLFIMEKREIVRFSSQKKVVHRVGV
;
A
#
# COMPACT_ATOMS: atom_id res chain seq x y z
N MET A 1 13.06 0.38 -1.92
CA MET A 1 11.69 -0.06 -2.22
C MET A 1 11.29 -1.03 -1.12
N ILE A 2 10.05 -0.92 -0.64
CA ILE A 2 9.45 -1.80 0.38
C ILE A 2 8.39 -2.64 -0.33
N PHE A 3 8.45 -3.96 -0.26
CA PHE A 3 7.40 -4.80 -0.86
C PHE A 3 6.75 -5.61 0.26
N ILE A 4 5.44 -5.47 0.39
CA ILE A 4 4.67 -6.30 1.32
C ILE A 4 4.32 -7.59 0.61
N VAL A 5 4.69 -8.70 1.23
CA VAL A 5 4.23 -10.04 0.83
C VAL A 5 2.97 -10.32 1.63
N LYS A 6 1.83 -10.42 0.93
CA LYS A 6 0.56 -10.86 1.53
C LYS A 6 0.33 -12.31 1.11
N ASP A 7 -0.04 -13.13 2.09
CA ASP A 7 -0.49 -14.49 1.85
C ASP A 7 -2.02 -14.48 1.85
N GLU A 8 -2.60 -14.48 0.65
CA GLU A 8 -4.05 -14.53 0.46
C GLU A 8 -4.46 -15.98 0.19
N HIS A 9 -5.36 -16.52 1.01
CA HIS A 9 -5.88 -17.88 0.85
C HIS A 9 -6.66 -17.97 -0.47
N ASN A 10 -6.09 -18.68 -1.46
CA ASN A 10 -6.71 -18.87 -2.76
C ASN A 10 -6.39 -20.29 -3.25
N GLU A 11 -7.40 -21.16 -3.20
CA GLU A 11 -7.26 -22.59 -3.51
C GLU A 11 -6.61 -22.85 -4.88
N GLN A 12 -6.91 -22.02 -5.89
CA GLN A 12 -6.33 -22.18 -7.23
C GLN A 12 -4.83 -21.87 -7.24
N ARG A 13 -4.44 -20.78 -6.56
CA ARG A 13 -3.05 -20.35 -6.42
C ARG A 13 -2.26 -21.34 -5.57
N ASP A 14 -2.86 -21.79 -4.47
CA ASP A 14 -2.27 -22.76 -3.55
C ASP A 14 -2.06 -24.10 -4.24
N MET A 15 -3.04 -24.58 -5.02
CA MET A 15 -2.88 -25.80 -5.80
C MET A 15 -1.81 -25.67 -6.89
N MET A 16 -1.66 -24.49 -7.52
CA MET A 16 -0.58 -24.25 -8.49
C MET A 16 0.80 -24.28 -7.82
N ILE A 17 0.95 -23.59 -6.68
CA ILE A 17 2.19 -23.57 -5.91
C ILE A 17 2.53 -24.96 -5.39
N ALA A 18 1.55 -25.69 -4.83
CA ALA A 18 1.73 -27.05 -4.35
C ALA A 18 2.18 -28.00 -5.47
N LYS A 19 1.55 -27.94 -6.65
CA LYS A 19 2.00 -28.73 -7.82
C LYS A 19 3.43 -28.40 -8.22
N HIS A 20 3.81 -27.12 -8.24
CA HIS A 20 5.16 -26.69 -8.57
C HIS A 20 6.19 -27.21 -7.54
N VAL A 21 5.92 -27.06 -6.25
CA VAL A 21 6.80 -27.53 -5.16
C VAL A 21 6.94 -29.05 -5.19
N MET A 22 5.85 -29.78 -5.44
CA MET A 22 5.87 -31.24 -5.56
C MET A 22 6.69 -31.69 -6.77
N ASN A 23 6.59 -31.00 -7.92
CA ASN A 23 7.41 -31.30 -9.10
C ASN A 23 8.91 -31.14 -8.83
N ILE A 24 9.31 -30.08 -8.10
CA ILE A 24 10.71 -29.87 -7.69
C ILE A 24 11.18 -31.02 -6.78
N HIS A 25 10.38 -31.42 -5.78
CA HIS A 25 10.74 -32.48 -4.84
C HIS A 25 10.74 -33.88 -5.48
N MET A 26 9.94 -34.11 -6.52
CA MET A 26 9.91 -35.37 -7.27
C MET A 26 11.08 -35.50 -8.27
N ASN A 27 11.98 -34.51 -8.34
CA ASN A 27 13.11 -34.46 -9.27
C ASN A 27 12.68 -34.77 -10.72
N ARG A 28 11.43 -34.44 -11.08
CA ARG A 28 10.99 -34.50 -12.47
C ARG A 28 11.61 -33.28 -13.15
N PRO A 29 12.40 -33.46 -14.22
CA PRO A 29 12.81 -32.31 -15.01
C PRO A 29 11.53 -31.61 -15.46
N ASN A 30 11.45 -30.31 -15.23
CA ASN A 30 10.47 -29.49 -15.93
C ASN A 30 10.64 -29.78 -17.43
N PRO A 31 9.57 -29.81 -18.24
CA PRO A 31 9.71 -29.96 -19.69
C PRO A 31 10.50 -28.81 -20.35
N THR A 32 10.86 -27.78 -19.57
CA THR A 32 11.72 -26.64 -19.94
C THR A 32 13.13 -26.70 -19.34
N SER A 33 13.49 -27.74 -18.59
CA SER A 33 14.85 -27.93 -18.07
C SER A 33 15.55 -29.02 -18.87
N ASP A 34 16.64 -28.64 -19.55
CA ASP A 34 17.62 -29.60 -20.05
C ASP A 34 18.19 -30.41 -18.87
N GLU A 35 18.82 -31.54 -19.22
CA GLU A 35 19.27 -32.66 -18.38
C GLU A 35 20.18 -32.29 -17.16
N ASN A 36 20.50 -31.01 -16.96
CA ASN A 36 21.34 -30.48 -15.89
C ASN A 36 20.58 -29.72 -14.77
N GLY A 37 19.25 -29.64 -14.80
CA GLY A 37 18.47 -29.09 -13.66
C GLY A 37 18.53 -27.57 -13.48
N ASP A 38 19.16 -26.84 -14.41
CA ASP A 38 19.09 -25.38 -14.46
C ASP A 38 17.76 -24.96 -15.10
N ASN A 39 17.00 -24.11 -14.40
CA ASN A 39 15.83 -23.46 -14.97
C ASN A 39 16.29 -22.64 -16.19
N VAL A 40 15.98 -23.12 -17.39
CA VAL A 40 16.26 -22.42 -18.64
C VAL A 40 15.35 -21.19 -18.69
N GLY A 41 15.79 -20.09 -18.12
CA GLY A 41 15.31 -18.78 -18.56
C GLY A 41 15.63 -18.63 -20.05
N GLU A 42 14.89 -17.80 -20.78
CA GLU A 42 15.16 -17.50 -22.20
C GLU A 42 16.61 -17.05 -22.46
N ILE A 43 17.33 -16.64 -21.41
CA ILE A 43 18.71 -16.19 -21.43
C ILE A 43 19.52 -16.98 -20.42
N ASP A 44 20.63 -17.57 -20.89
CA ASP A 44 21.65 -18.19 -20.05
C ASP A 44 22.20 -17.24 -18.97
N LEU A 45 22.44 -17.78 -17.77
CA LEU A 45 22.90 -17.03 -16.59
C LEU A 45 24.26 -16.37 -16.84
N ASP A 46 25.19 -17.04 -17.50
CA ASP A 46 26.52 -16.48 -17.75
C ASP A 46 26.48 -15.38 -18.81
N LYS A 47 25.64 -15.55 -19.83
CA LYS A 47 25.32 -14.46 -20.77
C LYS A 47 24.70 -13.25 -20.06
N MET A 48 23.75 -13.47 -19.14
CA MET A 48 23.12 -12.39 -18.38
C MET A 48 24.11 -11.64 -17.48
N LYS A 49 25.00 -12.35 -16.76
CA LYS A 49 26.06 -11.72 -15.95
C LYS A 49 26.97 -10.82 -16.79
N ARG A 50 27.43 -11.32 -17.95
CA ARG A 50 28.27 -10.55 -18.89
C ARG A 50 27.54 -9.32 -19.42
N PHE A 51 26.25 -9.45 -19.74
CA PHE A 51 25.43 -8.34 -20.19
C PHE A 51 25.27 -7.25 -19.12
N ILE A 52 24.99 -7.62 -17.86
CA ILE A 52 24.90 -6.68 -16.75
C ILE A 52 26.23 -5.93 -16.56
N ALA A 53 27.36 -6.64 -16.61
CA ALA A 53 28.69 -6.03 -16.49
C ALA A 53 28.95 -5.04 -17.62
N TYR A 54 28.58 -5.39 -18.86
CA TYR A 54 28.68 -4.50 -20.02
C TYR A 54 27.86 -3.23 -19.84
N CYS A 55 26.58 -3.36 -19.46
CA CYS A 55 25.68 -2.23 -19.26
C CYS A 55 26.19 -1.29 -18.16
N LYS A 56 26.72 -1.84 -17.06
CA LYS A 56 27.31 -1.06 -15.95
C LYS A 56 28.56 -0.29 -16.38
N ALA A 57 29.41 -0.88 -17.22
CA ALA A 57 30.67 -0.28 -17.64
C ALA A 57 30.51 0.75 -18.77
N LYS A 58 29.57 0.53 -19.69
CA LYS A 58 29.44 1.34 -20.92
C LYS A 58 28.36 2.41 -20.87
N CYS A 59 27.33 2.24 -20.05
CA CYS A 59 26.18 3.16 -20.01
C CYS A 59 26.08 3.87 -18.66
N ALA A 60 26.22 5.20 -18.69
CA ALA A 60 26.01 6.09 -17.56
C ALA A 60 24.92 7.11 -17.92
N PRO A 61 23.62 6.72 -17.81
CA PRO A 61 22.54 7.56 -18.27
C PRO A 61 22.45 8.87 -17.48
N ARG A 62 21.90 9.90 -18.13
CA ARG A 62 21.60 11.21 -17.53
C ARG A 62 20.13 11.55 -17.72
N LEU A 63 19.57 12.32 -16.80
CA LEU A 63 18.19 12.79 -16.93
C LEU A 63 18.05 13.78 -18.08
N SER A 64 16.99 13.61 -18.86
CA SER A 64 16.51 14.66 -19.76
C SER A 64 15.77 15.75 -18.97
N ALA A 65 15.69 16.95 -19.53
CA ALA A 65 14.94 18.05 -18.91
C ALA A 65 13.46 17.69 -18.70
N GLU A 66 12.83 17.03 -19.68
CA GLU A 66 11.45 16.54 -19.57
C GLU A 66 11.27 15.54 -18.43
N ALA A 67 12.20 14.59 -18.29
CA ALA A 67 12.17 13.60 -17.22
C ALA A 67 12.32 14.24 -15.83
N GLN A 68 13.14 15.29 -15.73
CA GLN A 68 13.33 16.04 -14.48
C GLN A 68 12.06 16.78 -14.06
N GLU A 69 11.40 17.48 -14.99
CA GLU A 69 10.13 18.15 -14.73
C GLU A 69 9.07 17.14 -14.28
N LYS A 70 8.96 16.01 -15.01
CA LYS A 70 8.01 14.95 -14.69
C LYS A 70 8.23 14.31 -13.32
N LEU A 71 9.48 14.02 -12.96
CA LEU A 71 9.84 13.51 -11.63
C LEU A 71 9.45 14.48 -10.52
N SER A 72 9.68 15.78 -10.73
CA SER A 72 9.32 16.81 -9.76
C SER A 72 7.81 16.90 -9.56
N GLY A 73 7.03 16.86 -10.65
CA GLY A 73 5.57 16.87 -10.62
C GLY A 73 4.98 15.64 -9.93
N HIS A 74 5.52 14.45 -10.21
CA HIS A 74 5.10 13.22 -9.55
C HIS A 74 5.42 13.22 -8.06
N PHE A 75 6.59 13.73 -7.65
CA PHE A 75 6.97 13.82 -6.24
C PHE A 75 6.07 14.78 -5.46
N VAL A 76 5.76 15.95 -6.02
CA VAL A 76 4.84 16.92 -5.41
C VAL A 76 3.44 16.33 -5.28
N SER A 77 2.94 15.69 -6.35
CA SER A 77 1.62 15.04 -6.35
C SER A 77 1.54 13.95 -5.27
N LEU A 78 2.56 13.11 -5.17
CA LEU A 78 2.64 12.05 -4.16
C LEU A 78 2.63 12.62 -2.73
N ARG A 79 3.39 13.68 -2.49
CA ARG A 79 3.44 14.33 -1.18
C ARG A 79 2.10 14.97 -0.82
N GLN A 80 1.41 15.58 -1.79
CA GLN A 80 0.06 16.11 -1.60
C GLN A 80 -0.95 15.00 -1.31
N GLU A 81 -0.88 13.86 -2.01
CA GLU A 81 -1.74 12.70 -1.77
C GLU A 81 -1.58 12.18 -0.34
N VAL A 82 -0.34 11.96 0.12
CA VAL A 82 -0.07 11.53 1.50
C VAL A 82 -0.55 12.57 2.50
N GLN A 83 -0.34 13.87 2.26
CA GLN A 83 -0.81 14.92 3.15
C GLN A 83 -2.34 14.98 3.25
N ARG A 84 -3.06 14.79 2.14
CA ARG A 84 -4.53 14.71 2.14
C ARG A 84 -4.99 13.50 2.94
N VAL A 85 -4.35 12.35 2.73
CA VAL A 85 -4.63 11.14 3.49
C VAL A 85 -4.41 11.35 5.00
N GLU A 86 -3.35 12.06 5.40
CA GLU A 86 -3.11 12.38 6.82
C GLU A 86 -4.18 13.33 7.39
N GLN A 87 -4.62 14.32 6.62
CA GLN A 87 -5.66 15.26 7.04
C GLN A 87 -7.03 14.58 7.18
N ASP A 88 -7.40 13.74 6.20
CA ASP A 88 -8.70 13.06 6.20
C ASP A 88 -8.82 12.06 7.36
N ASN A 89 -7.71 11.44 7.76
CA ASN A 89 -7.69 10.38 8.77
C ASN A 89 -7.23 10.85 10.16
N ASP A 90 -6.83 12.12 10.29
CA ASP A 90 -6.23 12.75 11.49
C ASP A 90 -5.11 11.92 12.12
N GLU A 91 -4.42 11.13 11.29
CA GLU A 91 -3.38 10.20 11.69
C GLU A 91 -2.22 10.35 10.72
N ARG A 92 -1.02 10.47 11.27
CA ARG A 92 0.20 10.58 10.46
C ARG A 92 0.46 9.26 9.75
N SER A 93 0.85 9.36 8.48
CA SER A 93 1.30 8.20 7.73
C SER A 93 2.53 7.60 8.42
N SER A 94 2.57 6.27 8.52
CA SER A 94 3.68 5.56 9.18
C SER A 94 5.02 5.78 8.46
N ILE A 95 4.99 6.07 7.15
CA ILE A 95 6.18 6.25 6.31
C ILE A 95 6.17 7.64 5.66
N PRO A 96 7.01 8.59 6.12
CA PRO A 96 7.06 9.92 5.55
C PRO A 96 7.69 9.93 4.15
N ILE A 97 7.16 10.77 3.26
CA ILE A 97 7.73 10.99 1.92
C ILE A 97 8.89 12.00 2.01
N THR A 98 10.11 11.56 1.69
CA THR A 98 11.34 12.34 1.83
C THR A 98 12.13 12.47 0.52
N ILE A 99 13.07 13.41 0.47
CA ILE A 99 13.96 13.62 -0.69
C ILE A 99 14.76 12.35 -1.05
N ARG A 100 15.08 11.51 -0.05
CA ARG A 100 15.74 10.22 -0.28
C ARG A 100 14.91 9.30 -1.18
N GLN A 101 13.58 9.37 -1.11
CA GLN A 101 12.71 8.58 -2.00
C GLN A 101 12.75 9.10 -3.43
N LEU A 102 12.78 10.42 -3.62
CA LEU A 102 12.99 11.02 -4.95
C LEU A 102 14.32 10.57 -5.56
N GLU A 103 15.40 10.61 -4.77
CA GLU A 103 16.71 10.11 -5.19
C GLU A 103 16.68 8.63 -5.57
N ALA A 104 15.93 7.81 -4.82
CA ALA A 104 15.75 6.40 -5.14
C ALA A 104 15.00 6.19 -6.47
N ILE A 105 13.94 6.96 -6.74
CA ILE A 105 13.18 6.90 -8.01
C ILE A 105 14.08 7.30 -9.19
N ILE A 106 14.92 8.32 -9.01
CA ILE A 106 15.92 8.72 -10.01
C ILE A 106 16.85 7.54 -10.34
N ARG A 107 17.43 6.89 -9.32
CA ARG A 107 18.32 5.73 -9.51
C ARG A 107 17.63 4.55 -10.21
N ILE A 108 16.35 4.33 -9.96
CA ILE A 108 15.56 3.30 -10.66
C ILE A 108 15.38 3.68 -12.13
N SER A 109 15.02 4.94 -12.41
CA SER A 109 14.85 5.45 -13.78
C SER A 109 16.15 5.35 -14.60
N GLU A 110 17.29 5.66 -13.97
CA GLU A 110 18.62 5.48 -14.56
C GLU A 110 18.94 3.99 -14.79
N SER A 111 18.55 3.10 -13.88
CA SER A 111 18.75 1.66 -14.03
C SER A 111 17.93 1.09 -15.18
N LEU A 112 16.68 1.55 -15.37
CA LEU A 112 15.83 1.18 -16.50
C LEU A 112 16.43 1.65 -17.84
N ALA A 113 16.92 2.89 -17.90
CA ALA A 113 17.63 3.40 -19.07
C ALA A 113 18.92 2.61 -19.36
N LYS A 114 19.61 2.17 -18.30
CA LYS A 114 20.82 1.35 -18.42
C LYS A 114 20.53 -0.03 -18.99
N MET A 115 19.39 -0.64 -18.65
CA MET A 115 18.95 -1.92 -19.22
C MET A 115 18.67 -1.84 -20.72
N THR A 116 18.17 -0.69 -21.19
CA THR A 116 17.91 -0.43 -22.62
C THR A 116 19.14 0.15 -23.35
N LEU A 117 20.30 0.23 -22.68
CA LEU A 117 21.53 0.88 -23.16
C LEU A 117 21.31 2.33 -23.63
N SER A 118 20.27 3.01 -23.13
CA SER A 118 19.98 4.39 -23.45
C SER A 118 20.87 5.33 -22.62
N PRO A 119 21.62 6.26 -23.24
CA PRO A 119 22.44 7.23 -22.51
C PRO A 119 21.60 8.34 -21.85
N VAL A 120 20.30 8.41 -22.16
CA VAL A 120 19.38 9.42 -21.63
C VAL A 120 18.15 8.76 -21.03
N VAL A 121 17.75 9.24 -19.86
CA VAL A 121 16.49 8.84 -19.22
C VAL A 121 15.33 9.58 -19.90
N LYS A 122 14.48 8.81 -20.57
CA LYS A 122 13.24 9.28 -21.22
C LYS A 122 12.05 9.16 -20.26
N ASN A 123 10.94 9.79 -20.63
CA ASN A 123 9.72 9.84 -19.81
C ASN A 123 9.15 8.45 -19.45
N HIS A 124 9.24 7.47 -20.35
CA HIS A 124 8.75 6.12 -20.07
C HIS A 124 9.55 5.40 -18.96
N HIS A 125 10.85 5.67 -18.83
CA HIS A 125 11.64 5.09 -17.73
C HIS A 125 11.20 5.66 -16.38
N VAL A 126 10.85 6.95 -16.35
CA VAL A 126 10.32 7.62 -15.14
C VAL A 126 8.95 7.08 -14.77
N GLU A 127 8.06 6.93 -15.75
CA GLU A 127 6.71 6.37 -15.52
C GLU A 127 6.79 4.97 -14.92
N GLU A 128 7.66 4.11 -15.46
CA GLU A 128 7.83 2.75 -14.98
C GLU A 128 8.47 2.71 -13.58
N ALA A 129 9.48 3.55 -13.33
CA ALA A 129 10.07 3.69 -12.00
C ALA A 129 9.04 4.16 -10.97
N PHE A 130 8.17 5.12 -11.35
CA PHE A 130 7.11 5.64 -10.50
C PHE A 130 6.03 4.59 -10.25
N ARG A 131 5.65 3.81 -11.27
CA ARG A 131 4.71 2.68 -11.13
C ARG A 131 5.20 1.66 -10.11
N LEU A 132 6.46 1.24 -10.20
CA LEU A 132 7.10 0.33 -9.26
C LEU A 132 7.15 0.93 -7.85
N PHE A 133 7.54 2.20 -7.74
CA PHE A 133 7.61 2.89 -6.46
C PHE A 133 6.24 2.99 -5.78
N ARG A 134 5.19 3.30 -6.54
CA ARG A 134 3.81 3.39 -6.03
C ARG A 134 3.35 2.05 -5.47
N PHE A 135 3.49 0.98 -6.26
CA PHE A 135 3.11 -0.37 -5.83
C PHE A 135 3.90 -0.84 -4.60
N SER A 136 5.18 -0.47 -4.52
CA SER A 136 6.03 -0.77 -3.39
C SER A 136 5.62 0.02 -2.12
N THR A 137 5.70 1.34 -2.20
CA THR A 137 5.67 2.20 -1.00
C THR A 137 4.26 2.61 -0.61
N MET A 138 3.34 2.83 -1.57
CA MET A 138 1.95 3.19 -1.23
C MET A 138 1.19 2.01 -0.65
N ASP A 139 1.41 0.79 -1.14
CA ASP A 139 0.82 -0.40 -0.52
C ASP A 139 1.34 -0.58 0.91
N ALA A 140 2.61 -0.24 1.15
CA ALA A 140 3.20 -0.26 2.48
C ALA A 140 2.65 0.82 3.42
N VAL A 141 2.50 2.06 2.94
CA VAL A 141 1.84 3.15 3.68
C VAL A 141 0.39 2.78 4.00
N SER A 142 -0.30 2.14 3.05
CA SER A 142 -1.68 1.71 3.18
C SER A 142 -1.85 0.57 4.19
N ALA A 143 -0.99 -0.44 4.13
CA ALA A 143 -1.05 -1.58 5.05
C ALA A 143 -0.49 -1.27 6.45
N GLY A 144 0.35 -0.24 6.60
CA GLY A 144 0.91 0.19 7.88
C GLY A 144 -0.06 0.95 8.79
N SER A 145 -1.28 1.27 8.31
CA SER A 145 -2.37 1.74 9.15
C SER A 145 -2.97 0.54 9.89
N ALA A 146 -2.89 0.61 11.23
CA ALA A 146 -3.14 -0.43 12.21
C ALA A 146 -4.29 -1.42 11.92
N ASP A 147 -4.05 -2.67 12.35
CA ASP A 147 -5.02 -3.73 12.68
C ASP A 147 -5.42 -4.75 11.61
N GLY A 148 -4.65 -4.89 10.52
CA GLY A 148 -4.84 -6.00 9.57
C GLY A 148 -6.11 -5.89 8.70
N LEU A 149 -6.95 -4.88 8.92
CA LEU A 149 -7.98 -4.48 7.97
C LEU A 149 -7.36 -3.63 6.87
N SER A 150 -7.68 -3.97 5.61
CA SER A 150 -7.43 -3.07 4.49
C SER A 150 -8.10 -1.72 4.78
N ARG A 151 -7.43 -0.60 4.48
CA ARG A 151 -7.96 0.76 4.69
C ARG A 151 -9.34 0.99 4.06
N GLY A 152 -9.63 0.29 2.95
CA GLY A 152 -10.97 0.29 2.35
C GLY A 152 -12.02 -0.36 3.26
N ALA A 153 -11.70 -1.51 3.87
CA ALA A 153 -12.59 -2.19 4.80
C ALA A 153 -12.83 -1.37 6.08
N LEU A 154 -11.79 -0.72 6.62
CA LEU A 154 -11.91 0.20 7.76
C LEU A 154 -12.85 1.36 7.44
N ASN A 155 -12.68 2.02 6.29
CA ASN A 155 -13.56 3.12 5.88
C ASN A 155 -15.00 2.67 5.62
N ASP A 156 -15.18 1.48 5.05
CA ASP A 156 -16.50 0.90 4.82
C ASP A 156 -17.20 0.54 6.13
N GLU A 157 -16.48 -0.01 7.11
CA GLU A 157 -17.00 -0.26 8.47
C GLU A 157 -17.37 1.04 9.16
N MET A 158 -16.50 2.06 9.11
CA MET A 158 -16.77 3.37 9.70
C MET A 158 -18.02 4.02 9.09
N SER A 159 -18.21 3.95 7.77
CA SER A 159 -19.40 4.49 7.11
C SER A 159 -20.69 3.75 7.53
N ARG A 160 -20.63 2.43 7.75
CA ARG A 160 -21.76 1.64 8.27
C ARG A 160 -22.07 2.01 9.71
N ILE A 161 -21.05 2.11 10.56
CA ILE A 161 -21.19 2.53 11.96
C ILE A 161 -21.79 3.94 12.02
N GLU A 162 -21.33 4.88 11.20
CA GLU A 162 -21.87 6.25 11.14
C GLU A 162 -23.36 6.25 10.80
N LYS A 163 -23.77 5.52 9.75
CA LYS A 163 -25.18 5.43 9.34
C LYS A 163 -26.05 4.83 10.44
N GLU A 164 -25.56 3.79 11.11
CA GLU A 164 -26.32 3.11 12.16
C GLU A 164 -26.44 4.00 13.41
N ILE A 165 -25.37 4.68 13.83
CA ILE A 165 -25.40 5.64 14.94
C ILE A 165 -26.36 6.79 14.61
N ARG A 166 -26.32 7.34 13.39
CA ARG A 166 -27.25 8.40 12.94
C ARG A 166 -28.71 7.92 12.92
N ARG A 167 -28.95 6.65 12.56
CA ARG A 167 -30.30 6.05 12.55
C ARG A 167 -30.84 5.82 13.95
N ARG A 168 -30.00 5.37 14.89
CA ARG A 168 -30.43 4.95 16.23
C ARG A 168 -30.39 6.03 17.30
N LEU A 169 -29.52 7.03 17.18
CA LEU A 169 -29.47 8.18 18.10
C LEU A 169 -30.07 9.42 17.44
N PRO A 170 -31.33 9.76 17.76
CA PRO A 170 -31.88 11.07 17.45
C PRO A 170 -31.06 12.19 18.10
N ILE A 171 -31.15 13.40 17.54
CA ILE A 171 -30.49 14.58 18.08
C ILE A 171 -31.01 14.83 19.51
N GLY A 172 -30.10 15.03 20.47
CA GLY A 172 -30.39 15.21 21.89
C GLY A 172 -30.36 13.93 22.74
N TRP A 173 -30.30 12.75 22.11
CA TRP A 173 -30.19 11.48 22.85
C TRP A 173 -28.75 11.19 23.29
N SER A 174 -28.63 10.46 24.40
CA SER A 174 -27.34 10.05 24.96
C SER A 174 -27.29 8.55 25.20
N THR A 175 -26.14 7.94 24.94
CA THR A 175 -25.87 6.54 25.24
C THR A 175 -24.53 6.39 25.96
N SER A 176 -24.32 5.25 26.61
CA SER A 176 -23.02 4.97 27.25
C SER A 176 -22.02 4.43 26.22
N TYR A 177 -20.74 4.75 26.38
CA TYR A 177 -19.67 4.21 25.54
C TYR A 177 -19.62 2.68 25.61
N GLN A 178 -19.80 2.09 26.80
CA GLN A 178 -19.82 0.64 26.96
C GLN A 178 -21.00 -0.03 26.26
N SER A 179 -22.16 0.64 26.19
CA SER A 179 -23.29 0.15 25.41
C SER A 179 -22.96 0.09 23.92
N LEU A 180 -22.31 1.14 23.39
CA LEU A 180 -21.85 1.18 22.00
C LEU A 180 -20.82 0.08 21.70
N VAL A 181 -19.85 -0.12 22.59
CA VAL A 181 -18.85 -1.19 22.43
C VAL A 181 -19.53 -2.56 22.43
N LYS A 182 -20.42 -2.83 23.38
CA LYS A 182 -21.14 -4.10 23.45
C LYS A 182 -21.98 -4.36 22.20
N GLU A 183 -22.61 -3.33 21.66
CA GLU A 183 -23.49 -3.45 20.49
C GLU A 183 -22.69 -3.58 19.19
N PHE A 184 -21.78 -2.66 18.91
CA PHE A 184 -21.07 -2.62 17.63
C PHE A 184 -19.92 -3.64 17.57
N VAL A 185 -19.17 -3.82 18.66
CA VAL A 185 -18.02 -4.75 18.69
C VAL A 185 -18.49 -6.16 19.04
N THR A 186 -19.27 -6.33 20.11
CA THR A 186 -19.64 -7.69 20.58
C THR A 186 -20.81 -8.31 19.83
N GLN A 187 -21.84 -7.54 19.42
CA GLN A 187 -22.99 -8.10 18.70
C GLN A 187 -22.86 -8.04 17.18
N GLN A 188 -22.37 -6.93 16.64
CA GLN A 188 -22.31 -6.71 15.19
C GLN A 188 -20.95 -7.08 14.57
N GLY A 189 -19.94 -7.36 15.41
CA GLY A 189 -18.64 -7.87 14.97
C GLY A 189 -17.72 -6.84 14.30
N TYR A 190 -17.96 -5.54 14.48
CA TYR A 190 -17.06 -4.50 13.99
C TYR A 190 -15.78 -4.41 14.81
N SER A 191 -14.68 -3.93 14.21
CA SER A 191 -13.46 -3.67 14.97
C SER A 191 -13.67 -2.57 16.02
N ALA A 192 -13.13 -2.78 17.22
CA ALA A 192 -13.11 -1.75 18.27
C ALA A 192 -12.39 -0.48 17.80
N HIS A 193 -11.36 -0.63 16.96
CA HIS A 193 -10.64 0.48 16.38
C HIS A 193 -11.54 1.31 15.45
N ALA A 194 -12.36 0.66 14.62
CA ALA A 194 -13.29 1.34 13.71
C ALA A 194 -14.31 2.20 14.49
N LEU A 195 -14.85 1.67 15.59
CA LEU A 195 -15.79 2.38 16.45
C LEU A 195 -15.15 3.60 17.13
N GLU A 196 -13.96 3.43 17.72
CA GLU A 196 -13.25 4.51 18.39
C GLU A 196 -12.89 5.65 17.43
N ARG A 197 -12.34 5.31 16.26
CA ARG A 197 -12.04 6.30 15.22
C ARG A 197 -13.30 7.01 14.74
N MET A 198 -14.38 6.28 14.49
CA MET A 198 -15.62 6.85 14.01
C MET A 198 -16.17 7.86 15.02
N LEU A 199 -16.23 7.49 16.30
CA LEU A 199 -16.72 8.40 17.34
C LEU A 199 -15.82 9.63 17.50
N PHE A 200 -14.51 9.49 17.37
CA PHE A 200 -13.57 10.61 17.37
C PHE A 200 -13.81 11.58 16.19
N ILE A 201 -14.05 11.06 14.99
CA ILE A 201 -14.40 11.88 13.81
C ILE A 201 -15.76 12.58 14.02
N MET A 202 -16.76 11.89 14.60
CA MET A 202 -18.06 12.50 14.93
C MET A 202 -17.93 13.60 15.99
N GLU A 203 -17.02 13.45 16.96
CA GLU A 203 -16.74 14.50 17.94
C GLU A 203 -16.14 15.75 17.29
N LYS A 204 -15.14 15.57 16.41
CA LYS A 204 -14.54 16.68 15.67
C LYS A 204 -15.51 17.40 14.73
N ARG A 205 -16.47 16.68 14.16
CA ARG A 205 -17.53 17.25 13.30
C ARG A 205 -18.69 17.85 14.09
N GLU A 206 -18.60 17.90 15.42
CA GLU A 206 -19.64 18.40 16.34
C GLU A 206 -20.97 17.62 16.23
N ILE A 207 -20.92 16.42 15.65
CA ILE A 207 -22.03 15.49 15.52
C ILE A 207 -22.31 14.86 16.90
N VAL A 208 -21.24 14.51 17.62
CA VAL A 208 -21.29 13.85 18.93
C VAL A 208 -20.48 14.65 19.95
N ARG A 209 -20.85 14.60 21.23
CA ARG A 209 -20.06 15.16 22.33
C ARG A 209 -19.90 14.14 23.44
N PHE A 210 -18.69 13.97 23.92
CA PHE A 210 -18.43 13.13 25.09
C PHE A 210 -18.65 13.91 26.39
N SER A 211 -19.24 13.24 27.37
CA SER A 211 -19.45 13.73 28.74
C SER A 211 -19.00 12.69 29.77
N SER A 212 -18.86 13.11 31.03
CA SER A 212 -18.49 12.24 32.17
C SER A 212 -17.23 11.40 31.91
N GLN A 213 -16.10 12.06 31.61
CA GLN A 213 -14.80 11.40 31.31
C GLN A 213 -14.91 10.36 30.17
N LYS A 214 -15.53 10.75 29.04
CA LYS A 214 -15.75 9.88 27.86
C LYS A 214 -16.63 8.64 28.10
N LYS A 215 -17.35 8.56 29.23
CA LYS A 215 -18.26 7.43 29.50
C LYS A 215 -19.61 7.56 28.81
N VAL A 216 -20.05 8.79 28.52
CA VAL A 216 -21.36 9.08 27.90
C VAL A 216 -21.17 9.84 26.60
N VAL A 217 -21.94 9.45 25.60
CA VAL A 217 -21.89 9.94 24.22
C VAL A 217 -23.23 10.62 23.91
N HIS A 218 -23.21 11.92 23.68
CA HIS A 218 -24.40 12.73 23.36
C HIS A 218 -24.44 13.07 21.87
N ARG A 219 -25.60 12.92 21.22
CA ARG A 219 -25.80 13.37 19.84
C ARG A 219 -26.22 14.85 19.84
N VAL A 220 -25.42 15.73 19.22
CA VAL A 220 -25.60 17.19 19.33
C VAL A 220 -25.85 17.88 17.99
N GLY A 221 -25.16 17.47 16.92
CA GLY A 221 -25.25 18.10 15.59
C GLY A 221 -26.03 17.31 14.55
N VAL A 222 -25.87 17.64 13.25
CA VAL A 222 -26.35 16.83 12.11
C VAL A 222 -25.18 16.14 11.44
#